data_AF-A0A352BBS9-F1
#
_entry.id   AF-A0A352BBS9-F1
#
_cell.length_a   1.000
_cell.length_b   1.000
_cell.length_c   1.000
_cell.angle_alpha   90.00
_cell.angle_beta   90.00
_cell.angle_gamma   90.00
#
_symmetry.space_group_name_H-M   'P 1'
#
loop_
_entity.id
_entity.type
_entity.pdbx_description
1 polymer ?
#
loop_
_entity_poly.entity_id
_entity_poly.type
_entity_poly.pdbx_seq_one_letter_code
_entity_poly.pdbx_strand_id
1 'polypeptide(L)'
;MSFKKTANALIFTKGNETLRIEAWGKDSLRVRSTLEPEFTKNNWGLTEPITGKNSAVVKIDEKNDCASISNGKLTAEINPRGVISFVKDKKVVLHEYFRSYDPEASRDGAALKIVSRQFKGIVGGDYKLTVRFESNDEEKIFGMGQYQMPYLDLKGCVLELAQRNSQVSIPFAVSSLGYGFLWNSPSVGTASFGKNMTEWTSQCTKEMDYWVTAGDTPAKIVENYTAVVGRAPAMPSDLLGFWQCKLRYRTQEELLEVARKYKEMGIHLDVIVIDFFHWIRQGDWGFDPEYWPDPKAMVDELHAMGTKVMVSVWPSVDRKSSHYYEMAEKGLLVRTERGTAQTYAFNGDCITFDATNPKAREYIWNVCRKNYARYGIDMFWLDNAEPDLDVYD
;
A
#
# COMPACT_ATOMS: atom_id res chain seq x y z
N MET A 1 -26.87 13.66 -18.85
CA MET A 1 -25.71 14.05 -18.02
C MET A 1 -26.24 14.97 -16.92
N SER A 2 -25.71 14.90 -15.71
CA SER A 2 -26.15 15.78 -14.62
C SER A 2 -25.02 16.05 -13.64
N PHE A 3 -25.06 17.25 -13.05
CA PHE A 3 -24.22 17.61 -11.90
C PHE A 3 -25.10 17.73 -10.67
N LYS A 4 -24.59 17.25 -9.54
CA LYS A 4 -25.21 17.43 -8.23
C LYS A 4 -24.15 17.87 -7.24
N LYS A 5 -24.41 18.96 -6.52
CA LYS A 5 -23.60 19.36 -5.38
C LYS A 5 -24.15 18.80 -4.09
N THR A 6 -23.26 18.41 -3.20
CA THR A 6 -23.54 18.18 -1.78
C THR A 6 -22.73 19.18 -0.94
N ALA A 7 -22.79 19.09 0.39
CA ALA A 7 -22.04 20.00 1.26
C ALA A 7 -20.52 19.97 1.03
N ASN A 8 -19.96 18.83 0.58
CA ASN A 8 -18.50 18.65 0.46
C ASN A 8 -18.06 17.91 -0.83
N ALA A 9 -18.99 17.66 -1.76
CA ALA A 9 -18.71 16.87 -2.95
C ALA A 9 -19.45 17.39 -4.18
N LEU A 10 -18.82 17.21 -5.33
CA LEU A 10 -19.38 17.34 -6.65
C LEU A 10 -19.59 15.93 -7.22
N ILE A 11 -20.82 15.65 -7.65
CA ILE A 11 -21.21 14.39 -8.28
C ILE A 11 -21.56 14.70 -9.73
N PHE A 12 -21.03 13.89 -10.64
CA PHE A 12 -21.30 13.91 -12.06
C PHE A 12 -21.82 12.55 -12.50
N THR A 13 -22.92 12.51 -13.24
CA THR A 13 -23.47 11.27 -13.80
C THR A 13 -23.61 11.39 -15.30
N LYS A 14 -23.07 10.42 -16.03
CA LYS A 14 -23.16 10.35 -17.49
C LYS A 14 -23.24 8.90 -17.96
N GLY A 15 -24.34 8.56 -18.63
CA GLY A 15 -24.63 7.17 -18.97
C GLY A 15 -24.73 6.34 -17.69
N ASN A 16 -23.94 5.27 -17.61
CA ASN A 16 -23.88 4.38 -16.45
C ASN A 16 -22.74 4.76 -15.47
N GLU A 17 -21.94 5.79 -15.77
CA GLU A 17 -20.84 6.21 -14.91
C GLU A 17 -21.32 7.25 -13.89
N THR A 18 -21.00 7.01 -12.62
CA THR A 18 -21.10 8.00 -11.55
C THR A 18 -19.72 8.37 -11.03
N LEU A 19 -19.34 9.63 -11.21
CA LEU A 19 -18.10 10.24 -10.72
C LEU A 19 -18.43 11.08 -9.47
N ARG A 20 -17.60 10.96 -8.43
CA ARG A 20 -17.67 11.76 -7.20
C ARG A 20 -16.30 12.34 -6.89
N ILE A 21 -16.24 13.67 -6.78
CA ILE A 21 -15.06 14.40 -6.31
C ILE A 21 -15.44 15.07 -5.00
N GLU A 22 -14.67 14.83 -3.94
CA GLU A 22 -14.94 15.40 -2.62
C GLU A 22 -13.66 15.88 -1.92
N ALA A 23 -13.79 16.92 -1.09
CA ALA A 23 -12.66 17.38 -0.29
C ALA A 23 -12.31 16.33 0.77
N TRP A 24 -11.04 15.93 0.80
CA TRP A 24 -10.56 14.87 1.68
C TRP A 24 -9.20 15.27 2.27
N GLY A 25 -9.24 16.06 3.34
CA GLY A 25 -8.04 16.63 3.95
C GLY A 25 -7.72 18.01 3.40
N LYS A 26 -6.66 18.63 3.93
CA LYS A 26 -6.23 19.97 3.54
C LYS A 26 -5.65 19.96 2.13
N ASP A 27 -6.08 20.92 1.30
CA ASP A 27 -5.56 21.12 -0.06
C ASP A 27 -5.68 19.87 -0.96
N SER A 28 -6.69 19.03 -0.71
CA SER A 28 -6.80 17.69 -1.30
C SER A 28 -8.21 17.29 -1.74
N LEU A 29 -8.28 16.46 -2.76
CA LEU A 29 -9.52 15.90 -3.30
C LEU A 29 -9.40 14.38 -3.41
N ARG A 30 -10.44 13.66 -3.00
CA ARG A 30 -10.64 12.24 -3.33
C ARG A 30 -11.54 12.16 -4.56
N VAL A 31 -11.17 11.33 -5.53
CA VAL A 31 -11.91 11.13 -6.77
C VAL A 31 -12.24 9.66 -6.93
N ARG A 32 -13.54 9.39 -7.03
CA ARG A 32 -14.06 8.04 -7.25
C ARG A 32 -14.96 7.98 -8.46
N SER A 33 -14.90 6.89 -9.21
CA SER A 33 -15.84 6.62 -10.29
C SER A 33 -16.27 5.15 -10.28
N THR A 34 -17.52 4.86 -10.59
CA THR A 34 -18.01 3.49 -10.71
C THR A 34 -19.08 3.36 -11.81
N LEU A 35 -19.21 2.15 -12.34
CA LEU A 35 -20.35 1.71 -13.16
C LEU A 35 -21.39 0.94 -12.34
N GLU A 36 -21.09 0.66 -11.07
CA GLU A 36 -22.02 0.01 -10.14
C GLU A 36 -23.12 0.98 -9.70
N PRO A 37 -24.26 0.47 -9.20
CA PRO A 37 -25.33 1.32 -8.68
C PRO A 37 -24.90 2.24 -7.54
N GLU A 38 -23.92 1.82 -6.75
CA GLU A 38 -23.38 2.56 -5.61
C GLU A 38 -21.86 2.38 -5.50
N PHE A 39 -21.18 3.36 -4.90
CA PHE A 39 -19.77 3.24 -4.52
C PHE A 39 -19.57 2.16 -3.46
N THR A 40 -18.39 1.55 -3.46
CA THR A 40 -17.99 0.66 -2.37
C THR A 40 -17.80 1.45 -1.07
N LYS A 41 -17.83 0.76 0.06
CA LYS A 41 -17.59 1.35 1.38
C LYS A 41 -16.10 1.41 1.76
N ASN A 42 -15.21 1.02 0.85
CA ASN A 42 -13.80 0.90 1.15
C ASN A 42 -13.12 2.28 1.14
N ASN A 43 -12.28 2.53 2.14
CA ASN A 43 -11.39 3.68 2.17
C ASN A 43 -9.93 3.30 1.91
N TRP A 44 -9.60 2.02 1.96
CA TRP A 44 -8.25 1.48 1.71
C TRP A 44 -7.19 2.24 2.51
N GLY A 45 -6.23 2.89 1.85
CA GLY A 45 -5.13 3.62 2.50
C GLY A 45 -5.57 4.93 3.17
N LEU A 46 -6.78 5.43 2.91
CA LEU A 46 -7.33 6.64 3.54
C LEU A 46 -7.96 6.30 4.90
N THR A 47 -7.13 5.91 5.87
CA THR A 47 -7.57 5.39 7.18
C THR A 47 -7.84 6.47 8.21
N GLU A 48 -7.22 7.63 8.10
CA GLU A 48 -7.29 8.66 9.14
C GLU A 48 -8.58 9.49 9.05
N PRO A 49 -9.15 9.88 10.20
CA PRO A 49 -10.29 10.78 10.22
C PRO A 49 -9.87 12.16 9.70
N ILE A 50 -10.71 12.74 8.84
CA ILE A 50 -10.44 14.08 8.32
C ILE A 50 -10.73 15.12 9.37
N THR A 51 -9.69 15.84 9.79
CA THR A 51 -9.76 16.88 10.81
C THR A 51 -9.92 18.26 10.16
N GLY A 52 -10.84 19.08 10.67
CA GLY A 52 -11.11 20.45 10.20
C GLY A 52 -12.42 20.61 9.41
N LYS A 53 -12.79 21.86 9.13
CA LYS A 53 -13.92 22.18 8.25
C LYS A 53 -13.49 21.97 6.79
N ASN A 54 -13.83 20.83 6.20
CA ASN A 54 -13.79 20.69 4.75
C ASN A 54 -14.90 21.57 4.17
N SER A 55 -14.53 22.74 3.65
CA SER A 55 -15.47 23.61 2.93
C SER A 55 -15.09 23.61 1.46
N ALA A 56 -15.33 22.49 0.77
CA ALA A 56 -15.18 22.47 -0.67
C ALA A 56 -16.15 23.47 -1.29
N VAL A 57 -15.66 24.32 -2.19
CA VAL A 57 -16.51 25.25 -2.94
C VAL A 57 -16.85 24.60 -4.27
N VAL A 58 -18.12 24.24 -4.43
CA VAL A 58 -18.64 23.64 -5.67
C VAL A 58 -19.34 24.71 -6.51
N LYS A 59 -18.95 24.82 -7.78
CA LYS A 59 -19.59 25.67 -8.80
C LYS A 59 -20.08 24.80 -9.93
N ILE A 60 -21.32 25.00 -10.36
CA ILE A 60 -21.93 24.29 -11.50
C ILE A 60 -22.39 25.37 -12.47
N ASP A 61 -21.97 25.25 -13.73
CA ASP A 61 -22.45 26.06 -14.84
C ASP A 61 -23.33 25.19 -15.72
N GLU A 62 -24.64 25.29 -15.48
CA GLU A 62 -25.65 24.52 -16.22
C GLU A 62 -25.76 24.93 -17.69
N LYS A 63 -25.28 26.13 -18.08
CA LYS A 63 -25.36 26.58 -19.48
C LYS A 63 -24.29 25.93 -20.34
N ASN A 64 -23.10 25.75 -19.76
CA ASN A 64 -21.94 25.22 -20.45
C ASN A 64 -21.64 23.76 -20.06
N ASP A 65 -22.53 23.09 -19.33
CA ASP A 65 -22.37 21.70 -18.89
C ASP A 65 -21.01 21.42 -18.21
N CYS A 66 -20.54 22.38 -17.40
CA CYS A 66 -19.27 22.26 -16.69
C CYS A 66 -19.43 22.50 -15.19
N ALA A 67 -18.48 21.99 -14.41
CA ALA A 67 -18.49 22.18 -12.96
C ALA A 67 -17.08 22.19 -12.39
N SER A 68 -16.91 22.76 -11.21
CA SER A 68 -15.64 22.71 -10.48
C SER A 68 -15.87 22.52 -9.00
N ILE A 69 -14.86 21.93 -8.35
CA ILE A 69 -14.77 21.81 -6.89
C ILE A 69 -13.38 22.26 -6.45
N SER A 70 -13.35 23.25 -5.57
CA SER A 70 -12.12 23.79 -5.00
C SER A 70 -12.02 23.44 -3.52
N ASN A 71 -10.86 22.92 -3.09
CA ASN A 71 -10.52 22.73 -1.69
C ASN A 71 -9.12 23.31 -1.43
N GLY A 72 -9.08 24.45 -0.74
CA GLY A 72 -7.83 25.17 -0.51
C GLY A 72 -7.12 25.50 -1.83
N LYS A 73 -5.90 24.99 -2.01
CA LYS A 73 -5.05 25.24 -3.19
C LYS A 73 -5.39 24.42 -4.44
N LEU A 74 -6.19 23.37 -4.30
CA LEU A 74 -6.49 22.45 -5.39
C LEU A 74 -7.92 22.66 -5.89
N THR A 75 -8.06 22.82 -7.20
CA THR A 75 -9.37 22.81 -7.88
C THR A 75 -9.41 21.69 -8.89
N ALA A 76 -10.48 20.91 -8.91
CA ALA A 76 -10.81 20.03 -10.03
C ALA A 76 -11.89 20.68 -10.89
N GLU A 77 -11.62 20.81 -12.18
CA GLU A 77 -12.55 21.33 -13.20
C GLU A 77 -12.99 20.19 -14.11
N ILE A 78 -14.29 20.08 -14.34
CA ILE A 78 -14.93 19.03 -15.13
C ILE A 78 -15.59 19.68 -16.35
N ASN A 79 -15.19 19.25 -17.55
CA ASN A 79 -15.76 19.73 -18.80
C ASN A 79 -17.06 18.97 -19.19
N PRO A 80 -17.76 19.35 -20.28
CA PRO A 80 -18.97 18.66 -20.76
C PRO A 80 -18.81 17.17 -21.08
N ARG A 81 -17.58 16.70 -21.24
CA ARG A 81 -17.29 15.29 -21.47
C ARG A 81 -17.04 14.49 -20.21
N GLY A 82 -16.91 15.15 -19.07
CA GLY A 82 -16.54 14.52 -17.80
C GLY A 82 -15.03 14.34 -17.67
N VAL A 83 -14.23 15.07 -18.46
CA VAL A 83 -12.76 15.07 -18.38
C VAL A 83 -12.35 16.05 -17.28
N ILE A 84 -11.44 15.62 -16.42
CA ILE A 84 -10.99 16.34 -15.23
C ILE A 84 -9.65 17.03 -15.48
N SER A 85 -9.57 18.31 -15.11
CA SER A 85 -8.32 19.06 -14.97
C SER A 85 -8.12 19.47 -13.51
N PHE A 86 -6.95 19.18 -12.96
CA PHE A 86 -6.54 19.67 -11.65
C PHE A 86 -5.72 20.93 -11.80
N VAL A 87 -6.14 21.98 -11.11
CA VAL A 87 -5.56 23.32 -11.18
C VAL A 87 -5.01 23.71 -9.81
N LYS A 88 -3.74 24.14 -9.81
CA LYS A 88 -3.05 24.77 -8.69
C LYS A 88 -2.47 26.10 -9.16
N ASP A 89 -2.69 27.18 -8.42
CA ASP A 89 -2.18 28.52 -8.76
C ASP A 89 -2.49 28.95 -10.20
N LYS A 90 -3.72 28.67 -10.68
CA LYS A 90 -4.20 28.94 -12.05
C LYS A 90 -3.45 28.18 -13.15
N LYS A 91 -2.63 27.18 -12.81
CA LYS A 91 -1.95 26.29 -13.76
C LYS A 91 -2.52 24.88 -13.65
N VAL A 92 -2.77 24.24 -14.79
CA VAL A 92 -3.13 22.83 -14.82
C VAL A 92 -1.89 22.01 -14.44
N VAL A 93 -2.00 21.23 -13.37
CA VAL A 93 -0.91 20.37 -12.86
C VAL A 93 -1.12 18.91 -13.20
N LEU A 94 -2.36 18.48 -13.44
CA LEU A 94 -2.72 17.14 -13.88
C LEU A 94 -3.98 17.21 -14.74
N HIS A 95 -3.97 16.58 -15.91
CA HIS A 95 -5.10 16.56 -16.84
C HIS A 95 -5.38 15.15 -17.30
N GLU A 96 -6.63 14.72 -17.26
CA GLU A 96 -7.04 13.44 -17.81
C GLU A 96 -6.78 13.36 -19.33
N TYR A 97 -6.24 12.23 -19.78
CA TYR A 97 -5.97 12.01 -21.20
C TYR A 97 -7.24 11.57 -21.91
N PHE A 98 -7.68 12.31 -22.93
CA PHE A 98 -8.90 12.01 -23.69
C PHE A 98 -8.68 12.21 -25.19
N ARG A 99 -8.99 11.18 -26.00
CA ARG A 99 -8.85 11.21 -27.48
C ARG A 99 -10.05 10.51 -28.11
N SER A 100 -11.17 11.21 -28.24
CA SER A 100 -12.40 10.67 -28.86
C SER A 100 -13.05 11.72 -29.75
N TYR A 101 -14.17 11.39 -30.41
CA TYR A 101 -14.87 12.33 -31.29
C TYR A 101 -15.53 13.48 -30.50
N ASP A 102 -14.69 14.44 -30.14
CA ASP A 102 -15.01 15.75 -29.57
C ASP A 102 -13.80 16.66 -29.78
N PRO A 103 -13.87 17.67 -30.66
CA PRO A 103 -12.77 18.59 -30.94
C PRO A 103 -12.43 19.54 -29.78
N GLU A 104 -13.35 19.79 -28.83
CA GLU A 104 -13.12 20.67 -27.69
C GLU A 104 -12.47 19.92 -26.52
N ALA A 105 -12.81 18.65 -26.33
CA ALA A 105 -12.25 17.80 -25.29
C ALA A 105 -11.00 17.01 -25.75
N SER A 106 -10.76 16.87 -27.05
CA SER A 106 -9.59 16.18 -27.60
C SER A 106 -8.65 17.17 -28.25
N ARG A 107 -7.45 17.34 -27.66
CA ARG A 107 -6.42 18.24 -28.20
C ARG A 107 -5.87 17.78 -29.56
N ASP A 108 -5.77 16.46 -29.76
CA ASP A 108 -5.31 15.81 -30.99
C ASP A 108 -6.05 14.47 -31.18
N GLY A 109 -5.88 13.77 -32.31
CA GLY A 109 -6.16 12.33 -32.42
C GLY A 109 -7.58 11.85 -32.08
N ALA A 110 -8.62 12.65 -32.34
CA ALA A 110 -10.02 12.34 -31.98
C ALA A 110 -10.54 10.96 -32.46
N ALA A 111 -9.98 10.43 -33.55
CA ALA A 111 -10.38 9.14 -34.11
C ALA A 111 -9.91 7.91 -33.30
N LEU A 112 -9.03 8.07 -32.31
CA LEU A 112 -8.48 6.96 -31.51
C LEU A 112 -9.50 6.32 -30.55
N LYS A 113 -10.55 7.04 -30.17
CA LYS A 113 -11.62 6.59 -29.25
C LYS A 113 -11.10 6.12 -27.88
N ILE A 114 -10.06 6.79 -27.37
CA ILE A 114 -9.50 6.55 -26.04
C ILE A 114 -10.21 7.47 -25.04
N VAL A 115 -10.75 6.87 -23.98
CA VAL A 115 -11.34 7.58 -22.84
C VAL A 115 -10.39 7.55 -21.64
N SER A 116 -10.49 8.58 -20.80
CA SER A 116 -9.60 8.79 -19.65
C SER A 116 -9.76 7.71 -18.59
N ARG A 117 -11.00 7.27 -18.35
CA ARG A 117 -11.36 6.25 -17.38
C ARG A 117 -12.07 5.11 -18.12
N GLN A 118 -11.38 3.99 -18.28
CA GLN A 118 -11.88 2.85 -19.03
C GLN A 118 -12.14 1.69 -18.10
N PHE A 119 -13.40 1.33 -17.94
CA PHE A 119 -13.84 0.09 -17.30
C PHE A 119 -14.09 -0.96 -18.38
N LYS A 120 -13.34 -2.07 -18.33
CA LYS A 120 -13.56 -3.24 -19.19
C LYS A 120 -14.10 -4.37 -18.32
N GLY A 121 -15.35 -4.76 -18.56
CA GLY A 121 -16.01 -5.82 -17.79
C GLY A 121 -15.25 -7.15 -17.84
N ILE A 122 -15.15 -7.79 -16.68
CA ILE A 122 -14.67 -9.15 -16.50
C ILE A 122 -15.90 -10.04 -16.32
N VAL A 123 -15.89 -11.21 -16.96
CA VAL A 123 -16.98 -12.18 -16.82
C VAL A 123 -17.14 -12.54 -15.35
N GLY A 124 -18.31 -12.25 -14.78
CA GLY A 124 -18.61 -12.49 -13.36
C GLY A 124 -18.84 -11.24 -12.51
N GLY A 125 -18.46 -10.04 -12.96
CA GLY A 125 -18.98 -8.79 -12.40
C GLY A 125 -17.98 -7.64 -12.19
N ASP A 126 -16.70 -7.91 -11.97
CA ASP A 126 -15.71 -6.86 -11.74
C ASP A 126 -15.20 -6.22 -13.07
N TYR A 127 -14.35 -5.20 -12.97
CA TYR A 127 -13.77 -4.53 -14.13
C TYR A 127 -12.25 -4.53 -14.08
N LYS A 128 -11.63 -4.71 -15.25
CA LYS A 128 -10.28 -4.20 -15.49
C LYS A 128 -10.38 -2.70 -15.71
N LEU A 129 -9.66 -1.93 -14.91
CA LEU A 129 -9.69 -0.47 -14.95
C LEU A 129 -8.40 0.07 -15.58
N THR A 130 -8.53 1.10 -16.40
CA THR A 130 -7.41 1.91 -16.87
C THR A 130 -7.73 3.39 -16.77
N VAL A 131 -6.88 4.15 -16.07
CA VAL A 131 -7.00 5.60 -15.86
C VAL A 131 -5.79 6.30 -16.48
N ARG A 132 -6.03 7.32 -17.29
CA ARG A 132 -5.01 7.97 -18.11
C ARG A 132 -4.95 9.46 -17.86
N PHE A 133 -3.73 9.97 -17.83
CA PHE A 133 -3.42 11.39 -17.71
C PHE A 133 -2.44 11.81 -18.80
N GLU A 134 -2.54 13.05 -19.26
CA GLU A 134 -1.55 13.64 -20.15
C GLU A 134 -0.17 13.59 -19.47
N SER A 135 0.85 13.32 -20.27
CA SER A 135 2.24 13.41 -19.82
C SER A 135 2.76 14.82 -20.00
N ASN A 136 3.70 15.22 -19.14
CA ASN A 136 4.55 16.38 -19.31
C ASN A 136 6.02 15.96 -19.30
N ASP A 137 6.78 16.30 -20.34
CA ASP A 137 8.19 15.92 -20.47
C ASP A 137 9.13 16.61 -19.45
N GLU A 138 8.70 17.75 -18.89
CA GLU A 138 9.44 18.48 -17.84
C GLU A 138 9.08 18.02 -16.42
N GLU A 139 8.09 17.13 -16.30
CA GLU A 139 7.65 16.60 -15.01
C GLU A 139 8.57 15.48 -14.52
N LYS A 140 8.94 15.58 -13.24
CA LYS A 140 9.64 14.53 -12.52
C LYS A 140 8.69 13.89 -11.51
N ILE A 141 8.75 12.57 -11.38
CA ILE A 141 7.87 11.80 -10.50
C ILE A 141 8.73 11.05 -9.48
N PHE A 142 8.35 11.09 -8.21
CA PHE A 142 9.05 10.44 -7.11
C PHE A 142 8.09 9.61 -6.25
N GLY A 143 8.60 8.71 -5.41
CA GLY A 143 7.80 7.93 -4.46
C GLY A 143 7.54 6.51 -4.95
N MET A 144 6.27 6.09 -4.96
CA MET A 144 5.79 4.78 -5.42
C MET A 144 6.20 3.56 -4.57
N GLY A 145 7.12 3.73 -3.62
CA GLY A 145 7.55 2.68 -2.70
C GLY A 145 8.97 2.23 -2.99
N GLN A 146 9.21 0.93 -3.07
CA GLN A 146 10.53 0.33 -3.24
C GLN A 146 10.57 -0.55 -4.48
N TYR A 147 11.46 -0.24 -5.42
CA TYR A 147 11.68 -1.00 -6.65
C TYR A 147 13.19 -1.13 -6.92
N GLN A 148 13.60 -2.28 -7.45
CA GLN A 148 15.01 -2.61 -7.70
C GLN A 148 15.50 -1.97 -9.01
N MET A 149 15.77 -0.66 -8.97
CA MET A 149 16.16 0.12 -10.13
C MET A 149 17.04 1.33 -9.74
N PRO A 150 17.85 1.86 -10.67
CA PRO A 150 18.76 2.98 -10.38
C PRO A 150 18.09 4.37 -10.49
N TYR A 151 16.76 4.43 -10.64
CA TYR A 151 16.03 5.66 -10.96
C TYR A 151 15.35 6.24 -9.73
N LEU A 152 15.72 7.48 -9.38
CA LEU A 152 14.98 8.28 -8.41
C LEU A 152 13.80 9.02 -9.07
N ASP A 153 14.04 9.61 -10.24
CA ASP A 153 12.98 10.16 -11.08
C ASP A 153 12.35 9.04 -11.90
N LEU A 154 11.08 8.78 -11.64
CA LEU A 154 10.28 7.70 -12.20
C LEU A 154 9.67 8.06 -13.56
N LYS A 155 9.91 9.27 -14.08
CA LYS A 155 9.42 9.65 -15.39
C LYS A 155 9.96 8.71 -16.48
N GLY A 156 9.06 8.15 -17.28
CA GLY A 156 9.35 7.15 -18.31
C GLY A 156 9.41 5.71 -17.80
N CYS A 157 9.34 5.46 -16.49
CA CYS A 157 9.33 4.12 -15.92
C CYS A 157 7.92 3.51 -15.97
N VAL A 158 7.89 2.17 -15.97
CA VAL A 158 6.68 1.37 -15.77
C VAL A 158 6.90 0.54 -14.51
N LEU A 159 6.00 0.67 -13.55
CA LEU A 159 6.05 0.00 -12.27
C LEU A 159 4.91 -1.00 -12.15
N GLU A 160 5.23 -2.20 -11.72
CA GLU A 160 4.22 -3.18 -11.31
C GLU A 160 3.63 -2.77 -9.97
N LEU A 161 2.31 -2.78 -9.86
CA LEU A 161 1.60 -2.58 -8.59
C LEU A 161 1.36 -3.94 -7.96
N ALA A 162 2.42 -4.55 -7.45
CA ALA A 162 2.39 -5.84 -6.75
C ALA A 162 3.50 -5.88 -5.69
N GLN A 163 3.32 -6.75 -4.70
CA GLN A 163 4.33 -7.03 -3.68
C GLN A 163 5.13 -8.27 -4.11
N ARG A 164 6.46 -8.18 -4.07
CA ARG A 164 7.39 -9.29 -4.35
C ARG A 164 8.60 -9.12 -3.45
N ASN A 165 9.33 -10.19 -3.16
CA ASN A 165 10.53 -10.07 -2.33
C ASN A 165 11.44 -8.98 -2.92
N SER A 166 11.85 -8.02 -2.10
CA SER A 166 12.57 -6.78 -2.43
C SER A 166 11.78 -5.65 -3.13
N GLN A 167 10.52 -5.85 -3.50
CA GLN A 167 9.64 -4.85 -4.11
C GLN A 167 8.43 -4.55 -3.21
N VAL A 168 8.23 -3.26 -2.91
CA VAL A 168 7.09 -2.80 -2.10
C VAL A 168 6.33 -1.72 -2.85
N SER A 169 5.14 -2.04 -3.36
CA SER A 169 4.26 -1.07 -4.01
C SER A 169 3.53 -0.24 -2.95
N ILE A 170 3.91 1.03 -2.82
CA ILE A 170 3.23 2.06 -2.02
C ILE A 170 2.85 3.18 -3.00
N PRO A 171 1.67 3.12 -3.64
CA PRO A 171 1.40 3.86 -4.88
C PRO A 171 1.01 5.34 -4.62
N PHE A 172 1.86 6.05 -3.88
CA PHE A 172 1.84 7.49 -3.69
C PHE A 172 3.00 8.13 -4.45
N ALA A 173 2.66 8.96 -5.43
CA ALA A 173 3.61 9.72 -6.23
C ALA A 173 3.67 11.18 -5.77
N VAL A 174 4.85 11.78 -5.81
CA VAL A 174 5.09 13.22 -5.66
C VAL A 174 5.60 13.76 -6.98
N SER A 175 4.91 14.74 -7.55
CA SER A 175 5.29 15.38 -8.82
C SER A 175 6.03 16.70 -8.59
N SER A 176 7.03 16.99 -9.43
CA SER A 176 7.70 18.30 -9.46
C SER A 176 6.76 19.46 -9.84
N LEU A 177 5.57 19.18 -10.37
CA LEU A 177 4.54 20.19 -10.68
C LEU A 177 3.77 20.67 -9.43
N GLY A 178 4.09 20.15 -8.24
CA GLY A 178 3.54 20.64 -6.97
C GLY A 178 2.26 19.92 -6.52
N TYR A 179 2.09 18.66 -6.94
CA TYR A 179 1.00 17.80 -6.48
C TYR A 179 1.50 16.43 -6.02
N GLY A 180 0.71 15.78 -5.16
CA GLY A 180 0.85 14.37 -4.82
C GLY A 180 -0.35 13.56 -5.29
N PHE A 181 -0.16 12.30 -5.63
CA PHE A 181 -1.19 11.41 -6.17
C PHE A 181 -1.09 10.03 -5.52
N LEU A 182 -2.12 9.64 -4.77
CA LEU A 182 -2.28 8.29 -4.24
C LEU A 182 -3.27 7.52 -5.12
N TRP A 183 -2.81 6.44 -5.74
CA TRP A 183 -3.71 5.43 -6.30
C TRP A 183 -4.30 4.61 -5.17
N ASN A 184 -5.54 4.89 -4.78
CA ASN A 184 -6.16 4.30 -3.58
C ASN A 184 -6.87 2.99 -3.91
N SER A 185 -6.11 2.03 -4.45
CA SER A 185 -6.61 0.70 -4.82
C SER A 185 -5.54 -0.35 -4.49
N PRO A 186 -5.90 -1.45 -3.81
CA PRO A 186 -4.98 -2.55 -3.53
C PRO A 186 -4.86 -3.56 -4.68
N SER A 187 -5.54 -3.32 -5.81
CA SER A 187 -5.58 -4.25 -6.95
C SER A 187 -4.21 -4.38 -7.60
N VAL A 188 -3.84 -5.61 -7.98
CA VAL A 188 -2.67 -5.85 -8.85
C VAL A 188 -2.84 -5.06 -10.14
N GLY A 189 -1.76 -4.45 -10.63
CA GLY A 189 -1.84 -3.60 -11.81
C GLY A 189 -0.49 -2.99 -12.20
N THR A 190 -0.54 -1.84 -12.86
CA THR A 190 0.65 -1.12 -13.32
C THR A 190 0.47 0.39 -13.18
N ALA A 191 1.56 1.10 -12.94
CA ALA A 191 1.67 2.54 -13.07
C ALA A 191 2.77 2.86 -14.10
N SER A 192 2.40 3.46 -15.23
CA SER A 192 3.30 3.89 -16.29
C SER A 192 3.38 5.40 -16.31
N PHE A 193 4.56 5.97 -16.13
CA PHE A 193 4.81 7.41 -16.24
C PHE A 193 5.41 7.77 -17.60
N GLY A 194 4.88 7.17 -18.66
CA GLY A 194 5.38 7.31 -20.03
C GLY A 194 5.46 8.77 -20.49
N LYS A 195 6.38 9.04 -21.42
CA LYS A 195 6.57 10.38 -22.00
C LYS A 195 5.37 10.86 -22.82
N ASN A 196 4.63 9.94 -23.42
CA ASN A 196 3.44 10.23 -24.21
C ASN A 196 2.14 10.21 -23.38
N MET A 197 2.11 9.48 -22.26
CA MET A 197 0.92 9.32 -21.42
C MET A 197 1.30 8.72 -20.06
N THR A 198 0.64 9.17 -19.00
CA THR A 198 0.63 8.48 -17.71
C THR A 198 -0.58 7.54 -17.65
N GLU A 199 -0.38 6.28 -17.27
CA GLU A 199 -1.43 5.27 -17.22
C GLU A 199 -1.37 4.46 -15.91
N TRP A 200 -2.52 4.33 -15.25
CA TRP A 200 -2.72 3.50 -14.07
C TRP A 200 -3.69 2.38 -14.41
N THR A 201 -3.38 1.15 -14.01
CA THR A 201 -4.24 0.00 -14.24
C THR A 201 -4.57 -0.76 -12.96
N SER A 202 -5.75 -1.37 -12.94
CA SER A 202 -6.11 -2.40 -11.98
C SER A 202 -6.65 -3.59 -12.74
N GLN A 203 -6.14 -4.79 -12.46
CA GLN A 203 -6.60 -6.01 -13.11
C GLN A 203 -8.04 -6.34 -12.72
N CYS A 204 -8.44 -6.01 -11.48
CA CYS A 204 -9.78 -6.27 -10.97
C CYS A 204 -10.20 -5.21 -9.93
N THR A 205 -11.28 -4.49 -10.19
CA THR A 205 -11.90 -3.54 -9.26
C THR A 205 -13.37 -3.29 -9.60
N LYS A 206 -14.15 -2.82 -8.61
CA LYS A 206 -15.53 -2.34 -8.78
C LYS A 206 -15.64 -0.83 -8.96
N GLU A 207 -14.60 -0.10 -8.57
CA GLU A 207 -14.55 1.35 -8.69
C GLU A 207 -13.13 1.85 -8.90
N MET A 208 -13.01 3.00 -9.54
CA MET A 208 -11.82 3.83 -9.53
C MET A 208 -11.80 4.62 -8.22
N ASP A 209 -10.65 4.69 -7.55
CA ASP A 209 -10.44 5.53 -6.38
C ASP A 209 -9.00 6.03 -6.33
N TYR A 210 -8.83 7.35 -6.32
CA TYR A 210 -7.53 7.99 -6.11
C TYR A 210 -7.69 9.29 -5.31
N TRP A 211 -6.59 9.74 -4.74
CA TRP A 211 -6.53 10.97 -3.94
C TRP A 211 -5.42 11.87 -4.45
N VAL A 212 -5.71 13.16 -4.59
CA VAL A 212 -4.77 14.18 -5.10
C VAL A 212 -4.64 15.29 -4.08
N THR A 213 -3.43 15.77 -3.85
CA THR A 213 -3.14 16.93 -3.01
C THR A 213 -2.26 17.94 -3.72
N ALA A 214 -2.39 19.21 -3.36
CA ALA A 214 -1.50 20.28 -3.81
C ALA A 214 -0.63 20.79 -2.65
N GLY A 215 0.63 21.12 -2.96
CA GLY A 215 1.53 21.75 -2.00
C GLY A 215 2.61 22.58 -2.69
N ASP A 216 3.07 23.65 -2.04
CA ASP A 216 4.12 24.52 -2.61
C ASP A 216 5.51 23.91 -2.47
N THR A 217 5.65 22.90 -1.60
CA THR A 217 6.89 22.17 -1.37
C THR A 217 6.59 20.67 -1.23
N PRO A 218 7.56 19.79 -1.53
CA PRO A 218 7.43 18.35 -1.29
C PRO A 218 7.06 18.03 0.16
N ALA A 219 7.59 18.79 1.14
CA ALA A 219 7.27 18.62 2.56
C ALA A 219 5.76 18.81 2.84
N LYS A 220 5.11 19.82 2.23
CA LYS A 220 3.66 20.02 2.39
C LYS A 220 2.83 18.92 1.73
N ILE A 221 3.30 18.39 0.60
CA ILE A 221 2.64 17.27 -0.08
C ILE A 221 2.66 16.02 0.82
N VAL A 222 3.82 15.69 1.40
CA VAL A 222 3.97 14.54 2.31
C VAL A 222 3.24 14.77 3.64
N GLU A 223 3.22 15.99 4.16
CA GLU A 223 2.43 16.34 5.36
C GLU A 223 0.93 16.10 5.14
N ASN A 224 0.40 16.49 3.97
CA ASN A 224 -1.00 16.24 3.62
C ASN A 224 -1.29 14.74 3.44
N TYR A 225 -0.37 13.99 2.81
CA TYR A 225 -0.51 12.54 2.62
C TYR A 225 -0.55 11.80 3.95
N THR A 226 0.45 12.00 4.81
CA THR A 226 0.52 11.36 6.14
C THR A 226 -0.61 11.77 7.08
N ALA A 227 -1.24 12.93 6.86
CA ALA A 227 -2.43 13.34 7.61
C ALA A 227 -3.68 12.49 7.28
N VAL A 228 -3.72 11.81 6.13
CA VAL A 228 -4.88 11.01 5.70
C VAL A 228 -4.61 9.49 5.69
N VAL A 229 -3.34 9.07 5.68
CA VAL A 229 -2.95 7.64 5.69
C VAL A 229 -2.28 7.17 6.99
N GLY A 230 -1.96 8.10 7.89
CA GLY A 230 -1.33 7.82 9.18
C GLY A 230 0.03 8.49 9.30
N ARG A 231 0.31 9.00 10.51
CA ARG A 231 1.64 9.53 10.87
C ARG A 231 2.44 8.45 11.57
N ALA A 232 3.69 8.27 11.15
CA ALA A 232 4.61 7.38 11.84
C ALA A 232 4.75 7.83 13.32
N PRO A 233 4.72 6.88 14.29
CA PRO A 233 5.05 7.20 15.67
C PRO A 233 6.53 7.59 15.78
N ALA A 234 6.89 8.27 16.87
CA ALA A 234 8.29 8.52 17.18
C ALA A 234 9.02 7.18 17.42
N MET A 235 10.15 6.97 16.74
CA MET A 235 11.00 5.81 16.99
C MET A 235 11.63 5.94 18.39
N PRO A 236 11.55 4.92 19.25
CA PRO A 236 12.27 4.90 20.53
C PRO A 236 13.77 5.13 20.32
N SER A 237 14.39 5.98 21.14
CA SER A 237 15.80 6.36 20.97
C SER A 237 16.76 5.20 21.17
N ASP A 238 16.39 4.23 22.01
CA ASP A 238 17.12 2.99 22.27
C ASP A 238 16.96 1.94 21.15
N LEU A 239 16.33 2.30 20.04
CA LEU A 239 16.24 1.49 18.82
C LEU A 239 16.97 2.14 17.63
N LEU A 240 17.60 3.30 17.82
CA LEU A 240 18.31 4.03 16.76
C LEU A 240 19.78 3.64 16.61
N GLY A 241 20.32 2.82 17.52
CA GLY A 241 21.71 2.39 17.48
C GLY A 241 21.93 1.13 16.65
N PHE A 242 22.80 0.22 17.11
CA PHE A 242 23.29 -0.89 16.28
C PHE A 242 22.41 -2.15 16.40
N TRP A 243 22.03 -2.72 15.25
CA TRP A 243 21.24 -3.94 15.13
C TRP A 243 22.10 -5.06 14.53
N GLN A 244 22.40 -6.09 15.31
CA GLN A 244 23.18 -7.25 14.86
C GLN A 244 22.25 -8.37 14.39
N CYS A 245 22.40 -8.76 13.13
CA CYS A 245 21.72 -9.89 12.52
C CYS A 245 22.67 -10.63 11.57
N LYS A 246 22.39 -11.91 11.32
CA LYS A 246 22.92 -12.69 10.20
C LYS A 246 21.92 -13.78 9.85
N LEU A 247 22.10 -14.40 8.69
CA LEU A 247 21.44 -15.66 8.33
C LEU A 247 22.39 -16.84 8.59
N ARG A 248 22.25 -17.63 9.67
CA ARG A 248 21.46 -17.39 10.89
C ARG A 248 22.24 -17.81 12.13
N TYR A 249 21.89 -17.26 13.30
CA TYR A 249 22.26 -17.89 14.57
C TYR A 249 21.38 -19.13 14.77
N ARG A 250 21.98 -20.30 14.94
CA ARG A 250 21.24 -21.58 14.91
C ARG A 250 20.77 -22.02 16.28
N THR A 251 21.47 -21.60 17.33
CA THR A 251 21.21 -22.00 18.71
C THR A 251 21.25 -20.81 19.65
N GLN A 252 20.66 -20.98 20.82
CA GLN A 252 20.70 -20.02 21.91
C GLN A 252 22.14 -19.64 22.30
N GLU A 253 23.03 -20.61 22.45
CA GLU A 253 24.43 -20.35 22.83
C GLU A 253 25.19 -19.61 21.73
N GLU A 254 25.00 -19.96 20.45
CA GLU A 254 25.65 -19.26 19.33
C GLU A 254 25.28 -17.76 19.32
N LEU A 255 24.04 -17.42 19.65
CA LEU A 255 23.59 -16.03 19.75
C LEU A 255 24.20 -15.33 20.97
N LEU A 256 24.20 -15.99 22.14
CA LEU A 256 24.77 -15.43 23.37
C LEU A 256 26.28 -15.22 23.27
N GLU A 257 27.03 -16.15 22.66
CA GLU A 257 28.47 -15.99 22.41
C GLU A 257 28.77 -14.70 21.63
N VAL A 258 27.96 -14.40 20.61
CA VAL A 258 28.11 -13.16 19.82
C VAL A 258 27.81 -11.94 20.67
N ALA A 259 26.71 -11.91 21.41
CA ALA A 259 26.37 -10.79 22.28
C ALA A 259 27.42 -10.55 23.38
N ARG A 260 27.88 -11.62 24.04
CA ARG A 260 28.98 -11.58 25.01
C ARG A 260 30.26 -11.04 24.39
N LYS A 261 30.58 -11.40 23.14
CA LYS A 261 31.77 -10.89 22.46
C LYS A 261 31.68 -9.39 22.18
N TYR A 262 30.51 -8.90 21.73
CA TYR A 262 30.26 -7.46 21.60
C TYR A 262 30.47 -6.74 22.94
N LYS A 263 29.94 -7.30 24.03
CA LYS A 263 30.10 -6.78 25.39
C LYS A 263 31.57 -6.76 25.84
N GLU A 264 32.30 -7.85 25.63
CA GLU A 264 33.74 -7.97 25.93
C GLU A 264 34.57 -6.92 25.18
N MET A 265 34.22 -6.66 23.92
CA MET A 265 34.89 -5.66 23.07
C MET A 265 34.48 -4.21 23.40
N GLY A 266 33.53 -3.99 24.30
CA GLY A 266 33.02 -2.66 24.63
C GLY A 266 32.20 -2.02 23.50
N ILE A 267 31.68 -2.82 22.57
CA ILE A 267 30.83 -2.35 21.47
C ILE A 267 29.37 -2.50 21.91
N HIS A 268 28.65 -1.37 21.99
CA HIS A 268 27.25 -1.36 22.39
C HIS A 268 26.34 -1.95 21.31
N LEU A 269 25.43 -2.83 21.71
CA LEU A 269 24.48 -3.52 20.83
C LEU A 269 23.06 -3.27 21.35
N ASP A 270 22.25 -2.55 20.58
CA ASP A 270 20.88 -2.21 20.97
C ASP A 270 19.91 -3.35 20.67
N VAL A 271 20.07 -4.03 19.53
CA VAL A 271 19.20 -5.13 19.12
C VAL A 271 20.01 -6.29 18.57
N ILE A 272 19.71 -7.51 19.03
CA ILE A 272 20.17 -8.74 18.38
C ILE A 272 18.97 -9.51 17.82
N VAL A 273 19.16 -10.14 16.67
CA VAL A 273 18.07 -10.73 15.89
C VAL A 273 18.21 -12.25 15.80
N ILE A 274 17.12 -12.96 16.09
CA ILE A 274 16.94 -14.39 15.85
C ILE A 274 16.23 -14.55 14.51
N ASP A 275 16.97 -15.03 13.50
CA ASP A 275 16.45 -15.25 12.16
C ASP A 275 15.55 -16.51 12.08
N PHE A 276 14.98 -16.79 10.91
CA PHE A 276 14.07 -17.87 10.59
C PHE A 276 14.58 -19.30 10.93
N PHE A 277 13.66 -20.27 10.93
CA PHE A 277 13.94 -21.70 11.26
C PHE A 277 14.60 -21.93 12.63
N HIS A 278 14.24 -21.11 13.63
CA HIS A 278 14.49 -21.38 15.05
C HIS A 278 13.34 -22.16 15.72
N TRP A 279 12.28 -22.46 14.95
CA TRP A 279 11.08 -23.21 15.34
C TRP A 279 11.14 -24.67 14.88
N ILE A 280 10.25 -25.51 15.42
CA ILE A 280 10.12 -26.92 15.03
C ILE A 280 9.59 -27.03 13.60
N ARG A 281 8.51 -26.31 13.28
CA ARG A 281 7.91 -26.22 11.94
C ARG A 281 7.39 -24.82 11.67
N GLN A 282 7.30 -24.48 10.39
CA GLN A 282 6.63 -23.26 9.94
C GLN A 282 5.17 -23.29 10.40
N GLY A 283 4.70 -22.20 11.01
CA GLY A 283 3.36 -22.10 11.60
C GLY A 283 3.25 -22.51 13.06
N ASP A 284 4.28 -23.12 13.67
CA ASP A 284 4.26 -23.39 15.12
C ASP A 284 4.48 -22.11 15.94
N TRP A 285 5.19 -21.13 15.38
CA TRP A 285 5.52 -19.84 15.98
C TRP A 285 5.95 -19.98 17.45
N GLY A 286 6.97 -20.81 17.68
CA GLY A 286 7.62 -20.98 18.97
C GLY A 286 9.01 -21.56 18.80
N PHE A 287 9.86 -21.36 19.80
CA PHE A 287 11.23 -21.89 19.81
C PHE A 287 11.25 -23.43 19.81
N ASP A 288 12.14 -24.00 19.01
CA ASP A 288 12.50 -25.42 19.11
C ASP A 288 13.35 -25.64 20.38
N PRO A 289 12.85 -26.39 21.38
CA PRO A 289 13.54 -26.58 22.65
C PRO A 289 14.85 -27.37 22.53
N GLU A 290 15.09 -28.08 21.41
CA GLU A 290 16.38 -28.75 21.17
C GLU A 290 17.52 -27.74 20.97
N TYR A 291 17.23 -26.61 20.30
CA TYR A 291 18.23 -25.60 19.94
C TYR A 291 18.15 -24.33 20.80
N TRP A 292 17.00 -24.10 21.43
CA TRP A 292 16.66 -22.94 22.25
C TRP A 292 16.05 -23.40 23.59
N PRO A 293 16.85 -24.06 24.44
CA PRO A 293 16.35 -24.78 25.61
C PRO A 293 15.80 -23.87 26.72
N ASP A 294 16.29 -22.63 26.83
CA ASP A 294 15.80 -21.67 27.83
C ASP A 294 15.77 -20.24 27.26
N PRO A 295 14.76 -19.90 26.43
CA PRO A 295 14.64 -18.57 25.84
C PRO A 295 14.48 -17.47 26.89
N LYS A 296 13.96 -17.79 28.10
CA LYS A 296 13.81 -16.80 29.17
C LYS A 296 15.18 -16.39 29.71
N ALA A 297 16.02 -17.36 30.05
CA ALA A 297 17.37 -17.08 30.54
C ALA A 297 18.21 -16.34 29.49
N MET A 298 18.07 -16.71 28.21
CA MET A 298 18.72 -16.00 27.10
C MET A 298 18.31 -14.53 27.04
N VAL A 299 17.01 -14.23 27.07
CA VAL A 299 16.51 -12.85 27.02
C VAL A 299 16.95 -12.06 28.25
N ASP A 300 16.90 -12.65 29.44
CA ASP A 300 17.34 -12.00 30.67
C ASP A 300 18.83 -11.62 30.63
N GLU A 301 19.68 -12.48 30.08
CA GLU A 301 21.10 -12.21 29.92
C GLU A 301 21.35 -11.08 28.90
N LEU A 302 20.65 -11.09 27.75
CA LEU A 302 20.72 -10.05 26.73
C LEU A 302 20.27 -8.69 27.28
N HIS A 303 19.15 -8.67 28.02
CA HIS A 303 18.65 -7.47 28.68
C HIS A 303 19.63 -6.95 29.74
N ALA A 304 20.28 -7.84 30.51
CA ALA A 304 21.32 -7.45 31.47
C ALA A 304 22.56 -6.84 30.78
N MET A 305 22.84 -7.19 29.52
CA MET A 305 23.87 -6.56 28.70
C MET A 305 23.44 -5.21 28.11
N GLY A 306 22.14 -4.89 28.14
CA GLY A 306 21.53 -3.70 27.55
C GLY A 306 21.02 -3.92 26.11
N THR A 307 20.80 -5.18 25.70
CA THR A 307 20.47 -5.55 24.32
C THR A 307 19.05 -6.12 24.24
N LYS A 308 18.21 -5.54 23.37
CA LYS A 308 16.87 -6.05 23.05
C LYS A 308 16.91 -7.20 22.05
N VAL A 309 15.85 -8.00 22.03
CA VAL A 309 15.76 -9.20 21.19
C VAL A 309 14.61 -9.08 20.19
N MET A 310 14.93 -9.29 18.91
CA MET A 310 13.94 -9.43 17.84
C MET A 310 13.90 -10.87 17.34
N VAL A 311 12.71 -11.41 17.09
CA VAL A 311 12.53 -12.77 16.58
C VAL A 311 11.80 -12.79 15.23
N SER A 312 12.27 -13.62 14.30
CA SER A 312 11.62 -13.84 13.00
C SER A 312 10.24 -14.47 13.15
N VAL A 313 9.28 -14.02 12.35
CA VAL A 313 7.94 -14.59 12.23
C VAL A 313 7.62 -14.69 10.75
N TRP A 314 7.47 -15.93 10.26
CA TRP A 314 7.05 -16.20 8.90
C TRP A 314 5.53 -16.43 8.81
N PRO A 315 4.90 -16.07 7.69
CA PRO A 315 3.46 -16.23 7.51
C PRO A 315 3.05 -17.65 7.05
N SER A 316 4.03 -18.49 6.72
CA SER A 316 3.82 -19.85 6.24
C SER A 316 3.41 -20.79 7.37
N VAL A 317 2.45 -21.68 7.07
CA VAL A 317 1.96 -22.72 7.96
C VAL A 317 2.11 -24.07 7.28
N ASP A 318 3.04 -24.90 7.75
CA ASP A 318 3.24 -26.26 7.25
C ASP A 318 2.04 -27.13 7.65
N ARG A 319 1.59 -28.04 6.77
CA ARG A 319 0.47 -28.95 7.06
C ARG A 319 0.66 -29.82 8.31
N LYS A 320 1.90 -30.04 8.74
CA LYS A 320 2.28 -30.80 9.93
C LYS A 320 2.43 -29.92 11.17
N SER A 321 2.25 -28.60 11.05
CA SER A 321 2.21 -27.70 12.20
C SER A 321 1.03 -28.06 13.11
N SER A 322 1.26 -27.87 14.41
CA SER A 322 0.22 -28.00 15.43
C SER A 322 -0.97 -27.05 15.22
N HIS A 323 -0.80 -25.96 14.47
CA HIS A 323 -1.83 -24.95 14.20
C HIS A 323 -2.57 -25.13 12.87
N TYR A 324 -2.07 -25.98 11.96
CA TYR A 324 -2.61 -26.06 10.59
C TYR A 324 -4.09 -26.42 10.54
N TYR A 325 -4.49 -27.55 11.14
CA TYR A 325 -5.85 -28.05 11.05
C TYR A 325 -6.88 -27.08 11.65
N GLU A 326 -6.55 -26.45 12.79
CA GLU A 326 -7.41 -25.45 13.41
C GLU A 326 -7.58 -24.21 12.52
N MET A 327 -6.48 -23.71 11.95
CA MET A 327 -6.53 -22.56 11.05
C MET A 327 -7.29 -22.86 9.76
N ALA A 328 -7.11 -24.06 9.20
CA ALA A 328 -7.82 -24.52 8.01
C ALA A 328 -9.33 -24.64 8.27
N GLU A 329 -9.75 -25.27 9.37
CA GLU A 329 -11.15 -25.42 9.75
C GLU A 329 -11.84 -24.06 9.98
N LYS A 330 -11.10 -23.10 10.55
CA LYS A 330 -11.59 -21.73 10.80
C LYS A 330 -11.50 -20.80 9.58
N GLY A 331 -10.94 -21.25 8.47
CA GLY A 331 -10.76 -20.44 7.26
C GLY A 331 -9.80 -19.27 7.45
N LEU A 332 -8.69 -19.49 8.15
CA LEU A 332 -7.67 -18.47 8.47
C LEU A 332 -6.45 -18.48 7.52
N LEU A 333 -6.46 -19.38 6.53
CA LEU A 333 -5.41 -19.54 5.52
C LEU A 333 -5.88 -19.00 4.17
N VAL A 334 -4.94 -18.55 3.33
CA VAL A 334 -5.24 -18.16 1.95
C VAL A 334 -5.70 -19.36 1.11
N ARG A 335 -6.26 -19.09 -0.07
CA ARG A 335 -6.72 -20.12 -1.00
C ARG A 335 -6.04 -19.93 -2.35
N THR A 336 -5.82 -21.05 -3.03
CA THR A 336 -5.47 -21.06 -4.45
C THR A 336 -6.73 -21.25 -5.27
N GLU A 337 -6.84 -20.52 -6.39
CA GLU A 337 -8.00 -20.61 -7.29
C GLU A 337 -8.04 -21.94 -8.05
N ARG A 338 -6.86 -22.55 -8.27
CA ARG A 338 -6.69 -23.81 -9.00
C ARG A 338 -5.53 -24.61 -8.42
N GLY A 339 -5.56 -25.92 -8.64
CA GLY A 339 -4.45 -26.81 -8.26
C GLY A 339 -4.44 -27.16 -6.78
N THR A 340 -3.24 -27.39 -6.24
CA THR A 340 -3.03 -27.68 -4.81
C THR A 340 -3.21 -26.41 -3.97
N ALA A 341 -3.61 -26.57 -2.71
CA ALA A 341 -3.72 -25.46 -1.75
C ALA A 341 -2.35 -24.92 -1.26
N GLN A 342 -1.25 -25.57 -1.64
CA GLN A 342 0.11 -25.14 -1.28
C GLN A 342 0.42 -23.79 -1.92
N THR A 343 0.90 -22.84 -1.12
CA THR A 343 1.29 -21.50 -1.60
C THR A 343 2.79 -21.23 -1.46
N TYR A 344 3.50 -22.08 -0.73
CA TYR A 344 4.93 -21.94 -0.48
C TYR A 344 5.60 -23.31 -0.28
N ALA A 345 6.77 -23.52 -0.90
CA ALA A 345 7.46 -24.82 -0.91
C ALA A 345 8.83 -24.83 -0.23
N PHE A 346 9.27 -23.72 0.37
CA PHE A 346 10.58 -23.67 1.03
C PHE A 346 10.54 -24.41 2.37
N ASN A 347 11.18 -25.59 2.43
CA ASN A 347 11.27 -26.45 3.63
C ASN A 347 9.91 -26.84 4.26
N GLY A 348 8.88 -27.05 3.43
CA GLY A 348 7.58 -27.53 3.90
C GLY A 348 6.50 -27.53 2.81
N ASP A 349 5.40 -28.24 3.07
CA ASP A 349 4.13 -28.09 2.32
C ASP A 349 3.33 -27.02 3.07
N CYS A 350 3.56 -25.76 2.70
CA CYS A 350 3.07 -24.62 3.44
C CYS A 350 1.91 -23.90 2.74
N ILE A 351 1.00 -23.39 3.57
CA ILE A 351 -0.03 -22.45 3.16
C ILE A 351 0.15 -21.16 3.97
N THR A 352 0.06 -20.01 3.32
CA THR A 352 0.20 -18.70 3.96
C THR A 352 -1.07 -18.37 4.77
N PHE A 353 -0.93 -17.78 5.95
CA PHE A 353 -2.10 -17.25 6.66
C PHE A 353 -2.71 -16.04 5.93
N ASP A 354 -4.01 -15.85 6.06
CA ASP A 354 -4.71 -14.74 5.43
C ASP A 354 -4.62 -13.46 6.27
N ALA A 355 -3.63 -12.61 6.00
CA ALA A 355 -3.46 -11.34 6.70
C ALA A 355 -4.62 -10.34 6.50
N THR A 356 -5.46 -10.54 5.47
CA THR A 356 -6.64 -9.69 5.24
C THR A 356 -7.78 -10.04 6.20
N ASN A 357 -7.83 -11.29 6.68
CA ASN A 357 -8.82 -11.77 7.64
C ASN A 357 -8.49 -11.31 9.08
N PRO A 358 -9.35 -10.49 9.73
CA PRO A 358 -9.12 -10.02 11.09
C PRO A 358 -8.93 -11.13 12.12
N LYS A 359 -9.64 -12.26 11.95
CA LYS A 359 -9.53 -13.41 12.86
C LYS A 359 -8.18 -14.12 12.74
N ALA A 360 -7.60 -14.15 11.54
CA ALA A 360 -6.29 -14.75 11.33
C ALA A 360 -5.18 -13.88 11.94
N ARG A 361 -5.27 -12.55 11.80
CA ARG A 361 -4.37 -11.60 12.48
C ARG A 361 -4.42 -11.73 14.01
N GLU A 362 -5.62 -11.86 14.57
CA GLU A 362 -5.78 -12.07 16.02
C GLU A 362 -5.20 -13.42 16.46
N TYR A 363 -5.41 -14.48 15.68
CA TYR A 363 -4.91 -15.82 15.97
C TYR A 363 -3.38 -15.84 16.05
N ILE A 364 -2.68 -15.39 15.00
CA ILE A 364 -1.21 -15.40 14.96
C ILE A 364 -0.60 -14.51 16.05
N TRP A 365 -1.20 -13.34 16.31
CA TRP A 365 -0.77 -12.46 17.39
C TRP A 365 -0.84 -13.16 18.75
N ASN A 366 -1.94 -13.88 19.03
CA ASN A 366 -2.10 -14.60 20.29
C ASN A 366 -1.08 -15.74 20.45
N VAL A 367 -0.78 -16.47 19.38
CA VAL A 367 0.26 -17.52 19.41
C VAL A 367 1.64 -16.91 19.64
N CYS A 368 2.02 -15.88 18.87
CA CYS A 368 3.30 -15.20 19.03
C CYS A 368 3.46 -14.57 20.43
N ARG A 369 2.41 -13.95 20.97
CA ARG A 369 2.43 -13.39 22.33
C ARG A 369 2.64 -14.50 23.37
N LYS A 370 1.95 -15.63 23.22
CA LYS A 370 2.07 -16.77 24.13
C LYS A 370 3.44 -17.43 24.07
N ASN A 371 4.06 -17.50 22.90
CA ASN A 371 5.28 -18.29 22.68
C ASN A 371 6.57 -17.47 22.68
N TYR A 372 6.51 -16.16 22.43
CA TYR A 372 7.67 -15.27 22.38
C TYR A 372 7.58 -14.15 23.42
N ALA A 373 6.51 -13.35 23.42
CA ALA A 373 6.41 -12.19 24.31
C ALA A 373 6.44 -12.58 25.80
N ARG A 374 5.95 -13.79 26.16
CA ARG A 374 6.07 -14.32 27.53
C ARG A 374 7.51 -14.40 28.06
N TYR A 375 8.49 -14.51 27.16
CA TYR A 375 9.90 -14.62 27.50
C TYR A 375 10.61 -13.26 27.58
N GLY A 376 9.91 -12.17 27.25
CA GLY A 376 10.49 -10.83 27.19
C GLY A 376 11.06 -10.45 25.82
N ILE A 377 10.73 -11.19 24.74
CA ILE A 377 11.07 -10.78 23.38
C ILE A 377 10.44 -9.41 23.10
N ASP A 378 11.25 -8.46 22.62
CA ASP A 378 10.89 -7.06 22.49
C ASP A 378 10.17 -6.75 21.17
N MET A 379 10.54 -7.45 20.09
CA MET A 379 10.13 -7.13 18.72
C MET A 379 9.96 -8.37 17.84
N PHE A 380 9.15 -8.22 16.78
CA PHE A 380 8.95 -9.24 15.76
C PHE A 380 9.49 -8.76 14.42
N TRP A 381 10.31 -9.60 13.78
CA TRP A 381 10.68 -9.44 12.38
C TRP A 381 9.64 -10.17 11.52
N LEU A 382 8.70 -9.40 10.99
CA LEU A 382 7.64 -9.91 10.09
C LEU A 382 8.22 -10.06 8.68
N ASP A 383 8.81 -11.21 8.42
CA ASP A 383 9.52 -11.52 7.17
C ASP A 383 8.59 -12.24 6.17
N ASN A 384 8.94 -12.25 4.88
CA ASN A 384 8.08 -12.72 3.77
C ASN A 384 6.70 -12.07 3.78
N ALA A 385 6.63 -10.75 3.96
CA ALA A 385 5.40 -10.01 4.20
C ALA A 385 4.60 -9.66 2.93
N GLU A 386 5.11 -10.01 1.75
CA GLU A 386 4.48 -9.70 0.46
C GLU A 386 3.10 -10.35 0.30
N PRO A 387 2.90 -11.67 0.52
CA PRO A 387 3.83 -12.77 0.86
C PRO A 387 4.60 -13.40 -0.33
N ASP A 388 5.76 -14.02 -0.09
CA ASP A 388 6.62 -14.60 -1.14
C ASP A 388 6.06 -15.93 -1.68
N LEU A 389 5.10 -15.86 -2.60
CA LEU A 389 4.43 -17.03 -3.18
C LEU A 389 5.33 -17.80 -4.16
N ASP A 390 5.17 -19.12 -4.25
CA ASP A 390 5.89 -19.93 -5.27
C ASP A 390 5.51 -19.52 -6.71
N VAL A 391 4.26 -19.09 -6.91
CA VAL A 391 3.70 -18.67 -8.19
C VAL A 391 2.96 -17.34 -8.01
N TYR A 392 3.24 -16.40 -8.90
CA TYR A 392 2.61 -15.08 -8.98
C TYR A 392 1.85 -14.97 -10.31
N ASP A 393 0.75 -15.71 -10.46
CA ASP A 393 -0.05 -15.78 -11.69
C ASP A 393 -1.31 -14.91 -11.72
#